data_AF-K6ZFT6-F1
#
_entry.id   AF-K6ZFT6-F1
#
_cell.length_a   1.000
_cell.length_b   1.000
_cell.length_c   1.000
_cell.angle_alpha   90.00
_cell.angle_beta   90.00
_cell.angle_gamma   90.00
#
_symmetry.space_group_name_H-M   'P 1'
#
loop_
_entity.id
_entity.type
_entity.pdbx_description
1 polymer ?
#
loop_
_entity_poly.entity_id
_entity_poly.type
_entity_poly.pdbx_seq_one_letter_code
_entity_poly.pdbx_strand_id
1 'polypeptide(L)'
;MALISFIPRIYNSPIDIVIDQTGLHNWGFAMTYIHSILFILHILFGTAALILFWVPIFTQKGKLNHVKFGRYYANTMYTVAGTGALMAIIVLTIPLVIRAGMISENTDTEKFAQIIRIFWVFLLYLSILSFTVTRHGIAVLRVKNNRTSLRKVSYLLPIIALVAGGPVIFYVGYVNEQTLHMVFGVLGLLVGITMLKYCLQKNIKNREWILEHIGSMIGSGIGAYTAFLAFGGRTVLADWGQLQVLFWIAPGVIGSAASALMCKKYKRIFTVIDEAPLYVKKMT
;
A
#
# COMPACT_ATOMS: atom_id res chain seq x y z
N MET A 1 19.82 -25.53 -8.22
CA MET A 1 18.89 -26.55 -8.73
C MET A 1 18.63 -27.60 -7.64
N ALA A 2 18.08 -27.17 -6.51
CA ALA A 2 17.82 -27.98 -5.31
C ALA A 2 16.69 -27.35 -4.47
N LEU A 3 15.57 -26.99 -5.10
CA LEU A 3 14.45 -26.30 -4.44
C LEU A 3 13.06 -26.85 -4.79
N ILE A 4 12.95 -28.02 -5.45
CA ILE A 4 11.65 -28.58 -5.85
C ILE A 4 11.38 -29.98 -5.27
N SER A 5 12.30 -30.58 -4.50
CA SER A 5 12.22 -32.01 -4.16
C SER A 5 12.00 -32.35 -2.68
N PHE A 6 11.19 -31.61 -1.93
CA PHE A 6 10.77 -32.03 -0.58
C PHE A 6 9.39 -31.49 -0.20
N ILE A 7 8.33 -32.00 -0.83
CA ILE A 7 7.01 -32.11 -0.19
C ILE A 7 6.52 -33.53 -0.51
N PRO A 8 6.57 -34.46 0.45
CA PRO A 8 5.85 -35.73 0.31
C PRO A 8 4.38 -35.39 0.09
N ARG A 9 3.77 -35.97 -0.95
CA ARG A 9 2.32 -35.92 -1.15
C ARG A 9 1.68 -36.74 -0.04
N ILE A 10 1.47 -36.13 1.13
CA ILE A 10 0.70 -36.73 2.21
C ILE A 10 -0.74 -36.73 1.72
N TYR A 11 -1.20 -37.88 1.24
CA TYR A 11 -2.61 -38.15 1.05
C TYR A 11 -3.28 -37.94 2.42
N ASN A 12 -4.31 -37.09 2.50
CA ASN A 12 -4.95 -36.58 3.73
C ASN A 12 -4.28 -35.34 4.38
N SER A 13 -3.74 -34.42 3.59
CA SER A 13 -3.44 -33.09 4.12
C SER A 13 -4.73 -32.31 4.40
N PRO A 14 -4.75 -31.33 5.33
CA PRO A 14 -5.92 -30.48 5.57
C PRO A 14 -6.44 -29.81 4.29
N ILE A 15 -5.56 -29.57 3.32
CA ILE A 15 -5.91 -29.03 2.01
C ILE A 15 -6.73 -30.04 1.20
N ASP A 16 -6.35 -31.32 1.17
CA ASP A 16 -7.08 -32.37 0.44
C ASP A 16 -8.49 -32.52 1.00
N ILE A 17 -8.65 -32.51 2.33
CA ILE A 17 -9.96 -32.61 3.00
C ILE A 17 -10.88 -31.45 2.61
N VAL A 18 -10.37 -30.21 2.61
CA VAL A 18 -11.16 -29.01 2.25
C VAL A 18 -11.47 -28.98 0.76
N ILE A 19 -10.52 -29.39 -0.08
CA ILE A 19 -10.70 -29.44 -1.52
C ILE A 19 -11.76 -30.48 -1.91
N ASP A 20 -11.76 -31.65 -1.26
CA ASP A 20 -12.77 -32.69 -1.45
C ASP A 20 -14.16 -32.21 -1.00
N GLN A 21 -14.24 -31.50 0.13
CA GLN A 21 -15.50 -30.91 0.61
C GLN A 21 -16.04 -29.79 -0.30
N THR A 22 -15.18 -29.09 -1.04
CA THR A 22 -15.57 -27.97 -1.90
C THR A 22 -15.68 -28.32 -3.39
N GLY A 23 -15.23 -29.50 -3.80
CA GLY A 23 -15.26 -29.95 -5.20
C GLY A 23 -14.29 -29.21 -6.13
N LEU A 24 -13.29 -28.48 -5.60
CA LEU A 24 -12.42 -27.57 -6.36
C LEU A 24 -11.08 -28.20 -6.80
N HIS A 25 -10.99 -29.52 -6.92
CA HIS A 25 -9.73 -30.28 -6.98
C HIS A 25 -8.60 -29.65 -7.81
N ASN A 26 -8.78 -29.46 -9.12
CA ASN A 26 -7.70 -28.93 -9.97
C ASN A 26 -7.48 -27.41 -9.82
N TRP A 27 -8.54 -26.66 -9.53
CA TRP A 27 -8.48 -25.19 -9.43
C TRP A 27 -7.90 -24.73 -8.08
N GLY A 28 -8.22 -25.42 -6.98
CA GLY A 28 -7.75 -25.10 -5.62
C GLY A 28 -6.23 -25.22 -5.49
N PHE A 29 -5.65 -26.32 -6.01
CA PHE A 29 -4.20 -26.47 -6.03
C PHE A 29 -3.53 -25.40 -6.89
N ALA A 30 -4.01 -25.15 -8.11
CA ALA A 30 -3.46 -24.13 -9.00
C ALA A 30 -3.43 -22.75 -8.34
N MET A 31 -4.54 -22.34 -7.70
CA MET A 31 -4.62 -21.06 -6.99
C MET A 31 -3.67 -20.98 -5.79
N THR A 32 -3.44 -22.11 -5.09
CA THR A 32 -2.47 -22.17 -3.99
C THR A 32 -1.04 -21.94 -4.47
N TYR A 33 -0.65 -22.53 -5.60
CA TYR A 33 0.66 -22.28 -6.23
C TYR A 33 0.80 -20.84 -6.69
N ILE A 34 -0.21 -20.29 -7.35
CA ILE A 34 -0.22 -18.89 -7.80
C ILE A 34 -0.07 -17.95 -6.60
N HIS A 35 -0.85 -18.16 -5.54
CA HIS A 35 -0.74 -17.38 -4.30
C HIS A 35 0.67 -17.44 -3.71
N SER A 36 1.29 -18.63 -3.68
CA SER A 36 2.65 -18.82 -3.13
C SER A 36 3.73 -18.11 -3.96
N ILE A 37 3.63 -18.16 -5.29
CA ILE A 37 4.53 -17.43 -6.18
C ILE A 37 4.37 -15.92 -5.99
N LEU A 38 3.12 -15.43 -5.95
CA LEU A 38 2.84 -14.02 -5.69
C LEU A 38 3.40 -13.58 -4.34
N PHE A 39 3.29 -14.41 -3.31
CA PHE A 39 3.84 -14.14 -1.97
C PHE A 39 5.36 -14.00 -1.97
N ILE A 40 6.07 -14.92 -2.64
CA ILE A 40 7.53 -14.84 -2.78
C ILE A 40 7.93 -13.57 -3.53
N LEU A 41 7.27 -13.28 -4.66
CA LEU A 41 7.53 -12.05 -5.42
C LEU A 41 7.25 -10.80 -4.58
N HIS A 42 6.16 -10.79 -3.82
CA HIS A 42 5.81 -9.67 -2.93
C HIS A 42 6.91 -9.39 -1.91
N ILE A 43 7.44 -10.44 -1.26
CA ILE A 43 8.52 -10.30 -0.26
C ILE A 43 9.82 -9.82 -0.91
N LEU A 44 10.22 -10.41 -2.04
CA LEU A 44 11.46 -10.06 -2.73
C LEU A 44 11.44 -8.59 -3.19
N PHE A 45 10.35 -8.18 -3.86
CA PHE A 45 10.19 -6.81 -4.32
C PHE A 45 9.93 -5.83 -3.18
N GLY A 46 9.25 -6.26 -2.10
CA GLY A 46 9.07 -5.48 -0.88
C GLY A 46 10.41 -5.17 -0.21
N THR A 47 11.25 -6.19 -0.03
CA THR A 47 12.60 -6.02 0.53
C THR A 47 13.46 -5.12 -0.35
N ALA A 48 13.42 -5.31 -1.67
CA ALA A 48 14.10 -4.43 -2.62
C ALA A 48 13.61 -2.97 -2.51
N ALA A 49 12.31 -2.74 -2.34
CA ALA A 49 11.75 -1.40 -2.18
C ALA A 49 12.27 -0.69 -0.92
N LEU A 50 12.42 -1.40 0.20
CA LEU A 50 12.98 -0.83 1.44
C LEU A 50 14.41 -0.33 1.24
N ILE A 51 15.25 -1.09 0.52
CA ILE A 51 16.63 -0.70 0.23
C ILE A 51 16.65 0.47 -0.77
N LEU A 52 15.88 0.35 -1.86
CA LEU A 52 15.83 1.35 -2.93
C LEU A 52 15.28 2.70 -2.47
N PHE A 53 14.44 2.73 -1.43
CA PHE A 53 13.86 3.96 -0.88
C PHE A 53 14.91 4.97 -0.41
N TRP A 54 16.01 4.49 0.18
CA TRP A 54 17.02 5.38 0.78
C TRP A 54 17.91 6.06 -0.25
N VAL A 55 18.14 5.43 -1.42
CA VAL A 55 19.05 5.99 -2.43
C VAL A 55 18.52 7.34 -2.96
N PRO A 56 17.25 7.50 -3.36
CA PRO A 56 16.68 8.80 -3.72
C PRO A 56 16.63 9.81 -2.57
N ILE A 57 16.58 9.36 -1.31
CA ILE A 57 16.59 10.25 -0.13
C ILE A 57 17.95 10.91 0.05
N PHE A 58 19.04 10.16 -0.07
CA PHE A 58 20.39 10.69 0.15
C PHE A 58 21.01 11.31 -1.11
N THR A 59 20.46 11.06 -2.29
CA THR A 59 20.93 11.69 -3.53
C THR A 59 20.32 13.07 -3.79
N GLN A 60 21.05 13.88 -4.57
CA GLN A 60 20.64 15.22 -4.97
C GLN A 60 19.36 15.18 -5.82
N LYS A 61 18.35 15.94 -5.40
CA LYS A 61 17.01 15.93 -6.02
C LYS A 61 17.08 16.38 -7.47
N GLY A 62 16.43 15.63 -8.36
CA GLY A 62 16.40 15.91 -9.80
C GLY A 62 17.63 15.45 -10.60
N LYS A 63 18.72 15.00 -9.97
CA LYS A 63 19.87 14.41 -10.70
C LYS A 63 19.60 12.97 -11.13
N LEU A 64 20.41 12.47 -12.06
CA LEU A 64 20.25 11.15 -12.68
C LEU A 64 20.09 10.02 -11.65
N ASN A 65 20.91 10.00 -10.59
CA ASN A 65 20.81 8.97 -9.55
C ASN A 65 19.47 9.03 -8.80
N HIS A 66 18.99 10.21 -8.42
CA HIS A 66 17.69 10.37 -7.76
C HIS A 66 16.54 9.88 -8.65
N VAL A 67 16.55 10.27 -9.94
CA VAL A 67 15.49 9.91 -10.90
C VAL A 67 15.51 8.42 -11.24
N LYS A 68 16.70 7.84 -11.47
CA LYS A 68 16.88 6.42 -11.81
C LYS A 68 16.44 5.52 -10.67
N PHE A 69 16.98 5.74 -9.48
CA PHE A 69 16.62 4.92 -8.32
C PHE A 69 15.19 5.19 -7.83
N GLY A 70 14.68 6.41 -7.99
CA GLY A 70 13.27 6.72 -7.72
C GLY A 70 12.32 5.94 -8.62
N ARG A 71 12.71 5.71 -9.89
CA ARG A 71 11.94 4.87 -10.82
C ARG A 71 12.02 3.38 -10.46
N TYR A 72 13.19 2.88 -10.07
CA TYR A 72 13.31 1.51 -9.58
C TYR A 72 12.44 1.29 -8.34
N TYR A 73 12.53 2.17 -7.35
CA TYR A 73 11.67 2.13 -6.16
C TYR A 73 10.17 2.16 -6.52
N ALA A 74 9.74 3.06 -7.41
CA ALA A 74 8.33 3.13 -7.81
C ALA A 74 7.88 1.83 -8.50
N ASN A 75 8.70 1.26 -9.38
CA ASN A 75 8.39 0.01 -10.06
C ASN A 75 8.29 -1.16 -9.06
N THR A 76 9.20 -1.26 -8.09
CA THR A 76 9.11 -2.30 -7.05
C THR A 76 7.85 -2.13 -6.21
N MET A 77 7.49 -0.89 -5.84
CA MET A 77 6.24 -0.61 -5.12
C MET A 77 4.98 -0.97 -5.91
N TYR A 78 4.96 -0.74 -7.23
CA TYR A 78 3.86 -1.21 -8.08
C TYR A 78 3.74 -2.73 -8.10
N THR A 79 4.87 -3.44 -8.19
CA THR A 79 4.88 -4.91 -8.10
C THR A 79 4.36 -5.38 -6.75
N VAL A 80 4.78 -4.76 -5.65
CA VAL A 80 4.30 -5.07 -4.28
C VAL A 80 2.79 -4.84 -4.17
N ALA A 81 2.29 -3.68 -4.59
CA ALA A 81 0.86 -3.38 -4.53
C ALA A 81 0.04 -4.33 -5.42
N GLY A 82 0.52 -4.64 -6.62
CA GLY A 82 -0.16 -5.55 -7.55
C GLY A 82 -0.20 -7.00 -7.05
N THR A 83 0.94 -7.54 -6.61
CA THR A 83 1.01 -8.89 -6.02
C THR A 83 0.18 -8.99 -4.74
N GLY A 84 0.20 -7.95 -3.89
CA GLY A 84 -0.62 -7.87 -2.68
C GLY A 84 -2.11 -7.89 -2.97
N ALA A 85 -2.55 -7.08 -3.94
CA ALA A 85 -3.95 -7.05 -4.38
C ALA A 85 -4.40 -8.40 -4.96
N LEU A 86 -3.57 -9.03 -5.81
CA LEU A 86 -3.90 -10.33 -6.40
C LEU A 86 -3.99 -11.44 -5.34
N MET A 87 -3.06 -11.49 -4.38
CA MET A 87 -3.15 -12.42 -3.25
C MET A 87 -4.44 -12.18 -2.46
N ALA A 88 -4.78 -10.92 -2.19
CA ALA A 88 -6.01 -10.59 -1.46
C ALA A 88 -7.27 -11.04 -2.20
N ILE A 89 -7.34 -10.83 -3.52
CA ILE A 89 -8.47 -11.29 -4.32
C ILE A 89 -8.58 -12.83 -4.28
N ILE A 90 -7.47 -13.56 -4.40
CA ILE A 90 -7.48 -15.03 -4.32
C ILE A 90 -7.99 -15.50 -2.96
N VAL A 91 -7.54 -14.90 -1.86
CA VAL A 91 -8.00 -15.32 -0.52
C VAL A 91 -9.43 -14.88 -0.24
N LEU A 92 -9.89 -13.76 -0.82
CA LEU A 92 -11.28 -13.36 -0.76
C LEU A 92 -12.19 -14.32 -1.53
N THR A 93 -11.74 -14.96 -2.62
CA THR A 93 -12.59 -15.91 -3.35
C THR A 93 -12.62 -17.28 -2.68
N ILE A 94 -11.45 -17.80 -2.27
CA ILE A 94 -11.29 -19.18 -1.77
C ILE A 94 -10.52 -19.23 -0.42
N PRO A 95 -11.03 -18.60 0.65
CA PRO A 95 -10.30 -18.48 1.92
C PRO A 95 -9.98 -19.82 2.57
N LEU A 96 -10.92 -20.78 2.52
CA LEU A 96 -10.78 -22.09 3.15
C LEU A 96 -9.69 -22.94 2.50
N VAL A 97 -9.50 -22.83 1.18
CA VAL A 97 -8.46 -23.57 0.46
C VAL A 97 -7.08 -22.99 0.79
N ILE A 98 -6.92 -21.67 0.69
CA ILE A 98 -5.62 -21.01 0.91
C ILE A 98 -5.19 -21.00 2.39
N ARG A 99 -6.16 -21.17 3.31
CA ARG A 99 -5.94 -21.18 4.76
C ARG A 99 -6.35 -22.50 5.42
N ALA A 100 -6.40 -23.59 4.66
CA ALA A 100 -6.79 -24.92 5.15
C ALA A 100 -5.94 -25.39 6.33
N GLY A 101 -4.64 -25.06 6.34
CA GLY A 101 -3.74 -25.41 7.44
C GLY A 101 -4.06 -24.77 8.80
N MET A 102 -5.03 -23.86 8.87
CA MET A 102 -5.52 -23.25 10.12
C MET A 102 -6.86 -23.83 10.60
N ILE A 103 -7.43 -24.78 9.85
CA ILE A 103 -8.71 -25.42 10.18
C ILE A 103 -8.45 -26.65 11.04
N SER A 104 -9.20 -26.79 12.12
CA SER A 104 -9.19 -27.95 13.02
C SER A 104 -10.58 -28.57 13.12
N GLU A 105 -10.70 -29.77 13.70
CA GLU A 105 -11.96 -30.55 13.78
C GLU A 105 -13.14 -29.74 14.35
N ASN A 106 -12.89 -28.84 15.30
CA ASN A 106 -13.93 -28.03 15.96
C ASN A 106 -14.04 -26.60 15.39
N THR A 107 -13.42 -26.32 14.25
CA THR A 107 -13.45 -24.99 13.65
C THR A 107 -14.76 -24.78 12.89
N ASP A 108 -15.55 -23.79 13.32
CA ASP A 108 -16.65 -23.24 12.52
C ASP A 108 -16.08 -22.62 11.24
N THR A 109 -16.27 -23.32 10.12
CA THR A 109 -15.68 -22.98 8.82
C THR A 109 -16.29 -21.71 8.23
N GLU A 110 -17.56 -21.43 8.48
CA GLU A 110 -18.23 -20.22 7.99
C GLU A 110 -17.70 -18.99 8.71
N LYS A 111 -17.67 -19.04 10.05
CA LYS A 111 -17.12 -17.95 10.87
C LYS A 111 -15.64 -17.73 10.58
N PHE A 112 -14.88 -18.81 10.41
CA PHE A 112 -13.48 -18.74 10.03
C PHE A 112 -13.29 -18.06 8.66
N ALA A 113 -14.05 -18.46 7.65
CA ALA A 113 -14.01 -17.84 6.33
C ALA A 113 -14.35 -16.34 6.39
N GLN A 114 -15.33 -15.94 7.20
CA GLN A 114 -15.70 -14.53 7.40
C GLN A 114 -14.56 -13.72 8.02
N ILE A 115 -13.93 -14.22 9.09
CA ILE A 115 -12.80 -13.55 9.75
C ILE A 115 -11.65 -13.34 8.76
N ILE A 116 -11.32 -14.38 7.97
CA ILE A 116 -10.31 -14.29 6.92
C ILE A 116 -10.73 -13.24 5.88
N ARG A 117 -11.95 -13.30 5.35
CA ARG A 117 -12.40 -12.33 4.33
C ARG A 117 -12.30 -10.89 4.83
N ILE A 118 -12.76 -10.60 6.05
CA ILE A 118 -12.69 -9.25 6.64
C ILE A 118 -11.23 -8.75 6.65
N PHE A 119 -10.32 -9.57 7.15
CA PHE A 119 -8.90 -9.21 7.21
C PHE A 119 -8.29 -8.97 5.82
N TRP A 120 -8.67 -9.76 4.82
CA TRP A 120 -8.11 -9.64 3.47
C TRP A 120 -8.74 -8.53 2.64
N VAL A 121 -9.98 -8.11 2.92
CA VAL A 121 -10.55 -6.85 2.40
C VAL A 121 -9.68 -5.67 2.85
N PHE A 122 -9.22 -5.69 4.09
CA PHE A 122 -8.30 -4.67 4.60
C PHE A 122 -6.93 -4.69 3.90
N LEU A 123 -6.34 -5.86 3.65
CA LEU A 123 -5.08 -5.94 2.89
C LEU A 123 -5.25 -5.47 1.43
N LEU A 124 -6.40 -5.72 0.82
CA LEU A 124 -6.73 -5.17 -0.49
C LEU A 124 -6.81 -3.64 -0.45
N TYR A 125 -7.45 -3.07 0.59
CA TYR A 125 -7.49 -1.62 0.81
C TYR A 125 -6.08 -1.01 0.96
N LEU A 126 -5.19 -1.65 1.73
CA LEU A 126 -3.79 -1.22 1.85
C LEU A 126 -3.03 -1.30 0.52
N SER A 127 -3.33 -2.31 -0.31
CA SER A 127 -2.73 -2.44 -1.64
C SER A 127 -3.17 -1.30 -2.56
N ILE A 128 -4.45 -0.91 -2.53
CA ILE A 128 -4.96 0.27 -3.24
C ILE A 128 -4.31 1.55 -2.72
N LEU A 129 -4.16 1.69 -1.40
CA LEU A 129 -3.48 2.84 -0.79
C LEU A 129 -2.05 2.95 -1.30
N SER A 130 -1.27 1.87 -1.20
CA SER A 130 0.13 1.79 -1.64
C SER A 130 0.30 2.12 -3.12
N PHE A 131 -0.56 1.55 -3.98
CA PHE A 131 -0.58 1.88 -5.41
C PHE A 131 -0.88 3.37 -5.63
N THR A 132 -1.89 3.90 -4.96
CA THR A 132 -2.37 5.28 -5.15
C THR A 132 -1.31 6.29 -4.75
N VAL A 133 -0.69 6.13 -3.57
CA VAL A 133 0.34 7.07 -3.09
C VAL A 133 1.59 7.05 -3.97
N THR A 134 2.04 5.86 -4.37
CA THR A 134 3.21 5.71 -5.25
C THR A 134 2.94 6.33 -6.62
N ARG A 135 1.76 6.03 -7.19
CA ARG A 135 1.34 6.58 -8.48
C ARG A 135 1.17 8.10 -8.43
N HIS A 136 0.60 8.62 -7.34
CA HIS A 136 0.41 10.06 -7.17
C HIS A 136 1.76 10.78 -7.14
N GLY A 137 2.70 10.31 -6.32
CA GLY A 137 4.03 10.90 -6.21
C GLY A 137 4.78 11.01 -7.53
N ILE A 138 4.67 10.02 -8.43
CA ILE A 138 5.28 10.09 -9.76
C ILE A 138 4.46 10.94 -10.74
N ALA A 139 3.13 10.84 -10.71
CA ALA A 139 2.25 11.55 -11.63
C ALA A 139 2.35 13.07 -11.47
N VAL A 140 2.42 13.59 -10.24
CA VAL A 140 2.51 15.04 -9.99
C VAL A 140 3.78 15.67 -10.58
N LEU A 141 4.90 14.94 -10.63
CA LEU A 141 6.13 15.39 -11.31
C LEU A 141 5.99 15.49 -12.84
N ARG A 142 5.18 14.63 -13.44
CA ARG A 142 4.99 14.59 -14.90
C ARG A 142 4.09 15.74 -15.37
N VAL A 143 3.01 15.97 -14.63
CA VAL A 143 1.98 16.97 -14.99
C VAL A 143 2.35 18.37 -14.51
N LYS A 144 3.13 18.47 -13.43
CA LYS A 144 3.53 19.74 -12.81
C LYS A 144 2.31 20.63 -12.55
N ASN A 145 2.29 21.85 -13.10
CA ASN A 145 1.17 22.78 -12.97
C ASN A 145 -0.03 22.42 -13.87
N ASN A 146 0.19 21.72 -15.00
CA ASN A 146 -0.89 21.31 -15.90
C ASN A 146 -1.54 19.99 -15.45
N ARG A 147 -2.44 20.09 -14.47
CA ARG A 147 -3.08 18.93 -13.81
C ARG A 147 -4.31 18.36 -14.53
N THR A 148 -4.58 18.76 -15.78
CA THR A 148 -5.77 18.30 -16.54
C THR A 148 -5.89 16.77 -16.62
N SER A 149 -4.77 16.08 -16.79
CA SER A 149 -4.75 14.60 -16.83
C SER A 149 -5.06 13.94 -15.48
N LEU A 150 -4.83 14.62 -14.35
CA LEU A 150 -5.17 14.10 -13.01
C LEU A 150 -6.68 14.14 -12.74
N ARG A 151 -7.46 14.86 -13.56
CA ARG A 151 -8.92 14.97 -13.41
C ARG A 151 -9.69 13.92 -14.22
N LYS A 152 -8.99 13.08 -14.98
CA LYS A 152 -9.61 11.97 -15.72
C LYS A 152 -10.14 10.93 -14.72
N VAL A 153 -11.31 10.36 -15.01
CA VAL A 153 -11.95 9.33 -14.17
C VAL A 153 -11.01 8.15 -13.90
N SER A 154 -10.27 7.69 -14.92
CA SER A 154 -9.29 6.60 -14.77
C SER A 154 -8.16 6.93 -13.79
N TYR A 155 -7.80 8.22 -13.66
CA TYR A 155 -6.86 8.65 -12.64
C TYR A 155 -7.53 8.73 -11.27
N LEU A 156 -8.73 9.29 -11.18
CA LEU A 156 -9.43 9.50 -9.91
C LEU A 156 -9.96 8.21 -9.26
N LEU A 157 -10.24 7.17 -10.04
CA LEU A 157 -10.90 5.94 -9.57
C LEU A 157 -10.27 5.33 -8.31
N PRO A 158 -8.95 5.04 -8.23
CA PRO A 158 -8.38 4.48 -7.01
C PRO A 158 -8.33 5.50 -5.85
N ILE A 159 -8.30 6.81 -6.10
CA ILE A 159 -8.40 7.84 -5.05
C ILE A 159 -9.82 7.84 -4.48
N ILE A 160 -10.84 7.78 -5.33
CA ILE A 160 -12.25 7.67 -4.92
C ILE A 160 -12.46 6.37 -4.15
N ALA A 161 -11.85 5.26 -4.57
CA ALA A 161 -11.90 3.99 -3.85
C ALA A 161 -11.32 4.11 -2.43
N LEU A 162 -10.27 4.92 -2.22
CA LEU A 162 -9.76 5.19 -0.87
C LEU A 162 -10.73 6.02 -0.02
N VAL A 163 -11.31 7.07 -0.62
CA VAL A 163 -12.27 7.95 0.06
C VAL A 163 -13.54 7.18 0.43
N ALA A 164 -14.08 6.37 -0.46
CA ALA A 164 -15.27 5.57 -0.20
C ALA A 164 -14.96 4.36 0.71
N GLY A 165 -13.82 3.70 0.50
CA GLY A 165 -13.41 2.54 1.27
C GLY A 165 -13.01 2.88 2.72
N GLY A 166 -12.50 4.08 2.99
CA GLY A 166 -12.05 4.48 4.33
C GLY A 166 -13.14 4.36 5.40
N PRO A 167 -14.33 4.98 5.23
CA PRO A 167 -15.47 4.82 6.14
C PRO A 167 -15.94 3.37 6.28
N VAL A 168 -15.93 2.60 5.19
CA VAL A 168 -16.33 1.18 5.20
C VAL A 168 -15.35 0.36 6.05
N ILE A 169 -14.05 0.50 5.80
CA ILE A 169 -13.00 -0.20 6.57
C ILE A 169 -13.03 0.25 8.04
N PHE A 170 -13.27 1.53 8.31
CA PHE A 170 -13.43 2.02 9.67
C PHE A 170 -14.63 1.35 10.37
N TYR A 171 -15.79 1.34 9.74
CA TYR A 171 -17.01 0.76 10.29
C TYR A 171 -16.86 -0.75 10.54
N VAL A 172 -16.31 -1.49 9.57
CA VAL A 172 -15.98 -2.91 9.73
C VAL A 172 -15.01 -3.11 10.89
N GLY A 173 -14.01 -2.25 11.01
CA GLY A 173 -13.07 -2.26 12.14
C GLY A 173 -13.74 -2.01 13.48
N TYR A 174 -14.69 -1.08 13.55
CA TYR A 174 -15.44 -0.77 14.76
C TYR A 174 -16.33 -1.95 15.19
N VAL A 175 -17.10 -2.52 14.27
CA VAL A 175 -18.01 -3.64 14.55
C VAL A 175 -17.26 -4.90 14.97
N ASN A 176 -16.04 -5.11 14.45
CA ASN A 176 -15.24 -6.30 14.73
C ASN A 176 -14.10 -6.05 15.74
N GLU A 177 -14.09 -4.89 16.41
CA GLU A 177 -13.06 -4.49 17.40
C GLU A 177 -11.62 -4.51 16.85
N GLN A 178 -11.46 -4.32 15.54
CA GLN A 178 -10.17 -4.34 14.86
C GLN A 178 -9.56 -2.93 14.79
N THR A 179 -8.73 -2.62 15.78
CA THR A 179 -8.06 -1.31 15.90
C THR A 179 -7.33 -0.86 14.63
N LEU A 180 -6.61 -1.77 13.97
CA LEU A 180 -5.87 -1.44 12.74
C LEU A 180 -6.81 -1.01 11.61
N HIS A 181 -7.97 -1.65 11.45
CA HIS A 181 -8.92 -1.28 10.41
C HIS A 181 -9.45 0.13 10.65
N MET A 182 -9.76 0.48 11.90
CA MET A 182 -10.17 1.83 12.28
C MET A 182 -9.08 2.87 11.93
N VAL A 183 -7.83 2.65 12.36
CA VAL A 183 -6.73 3.59 12.13
C VAL A 183 -6.46 3.78 10.63
N PHE A 184 -6.36 2.69 9.88
CA PHE A 184 -6.05 2.76 8.45
C PHE A 184 -7.25 3.19 7.59
N GLY A 185 -8.48 2.95 8.05
CA GLY A 185 -9.69 3.49 7.42
C GLY A 185 -9.70 5.02 7.46
N VAL A 186 -9.37 5.62 8.61
CA VAL A 186 -9.20 7.08 8.73
C VAL A 186 -8.01 7.56 7.90
N LEU A 187 -6.86 6.89 7.98
CA LEU A 187 -5.66 7.27 7.24
C LEU A 187 -5.91 7.32 5.73
N GLY A 188 -6.47 6.25 5.16
CA GLY A 188 -6.72 6.17 3.73
C GLY A 188 -7.81 7.14 3.27
N LEU A 189 -8.82 7.42 4.10
CA LEU A 189 -9.79 8.49 3.86
C LEU A 189 -9.10 9.86 3.77
N LEU A 190 -8.29 10.22 4.75
CA LEU A 190 -7.60 11.52 4.79
C LEU A 190 -6.64 11.67 3.62
N VAL A 191 -5.83 10.66 3.32
CA VAL A 191 -4.93 10.64 2.14
C VAL A 191 -5.73 10.76 0.84
N GLY A 192 -6.85 10.04 0.73
CA GLY A 192 -7.73 10.13 -0.43
C GLY A 192 -8.30 11.54 -0.62
N ILE A 193 -8.79 12.17 0.45
CA ILE A 193 -9.34 13.53 0.42
C ILE A 193 -8.28 14.55 0.03
N THR A 194 -7.07 14.50 0.61
CA THR A 194 -6.01 15.46 0.28
C THR A 194 -5.57 15.33 -1.17
N MET A 195 -5.41 14.11 -1.68
CA MET A 195 -5.08 13.87 -3.10
C MET A 195 -6.21 14.31 -4.03
N LEU A 196 -7.46 14.03 -3.67
CA LEU A 196 -8.62 14.43 -4.47
C LEU A 196 -8.72 15.97 -4.53
N LYS A 197 -8.56 16.63 -3.39
CA LYS A 197 -8.48 18.10 -3.30
C LYS A 197 -7.36 18.62 -4.19
N TYR A 198 -6.15 18.05 -4.10
CA TYR A 198 -5.04 18.45 -4.95
C TYR A 198 -5.33 18.22 -6.44
N CYS A 199 -6.05 17.17 -6.85
CA CYS A 199 -6.37 16.94 -8.26
C CYS A 199 -7.43 17.95 -8.79
N LEU A 200 -8.43 18.27 -7.96
CA LEU A 200 -9.60 19.05 -8.38
C LEU A 200 -9.45 20.56 -8.15
N GLN A 201 -8.56 20.99 -7.26
CA GLN A 201 -8.37 22.41 -6.95
C GLN A 201 -8.05 23.21 -8.23
N LYS A 202 -8.67 24.39 -8.38
CA LYS A 202 -8.56 25.22 -9.61
C LYS A 202 -7.12 25.64 -9.87
N ASN A 203 -6.49 26.29 -8.89
CA ASN A 203 -5.11 26.78 -8.93
C ASN A 203 -4.29 26.15 -7.81
N ILE A 204 -3.01 25.90 -8.06
CA ILE A 204 -2.02 25.48 -7.06
C ILE A 204 -0.86 26.47 -7.08
N LYS A 205 -0.10 26.57 -5.99
CA LYS A 205 1.09 27.43 -5.97
C LYS A 205 2.11 26.91 -6.98
N ASN A 206 2.90 27.82 -7.54
CA ASN A 206 3.92 27.41 -8.49
C ASN A 206 4.90 26.43 -7.82
N ARG A 207 5.16 25.28 -8.45
CA ARG A 207 6.02 24.20 -7.93
C ARG A 207 5.51 23.47 -6.68
N GLU A 208 4.24 23.65 -6.30
CA GLU A 208 3.60 22.88 -5.22
C GLU A 208 3.62 21.37 -5.49
N TRP A 209 3.62 20.96 -6.75
CA TRP A 209 3.79 19.57 -7.20
C TRP A 209 5.08 18.90 -6.69
N ILE A 210 6.13 19.68 -6.33
CA ILE A 210 7.35 19.14 -5.71
C ILE A 210 7.04 18.67 -4.28
N LEU A 211 6.26 19.44 -3.53
CA LEU A 211 5.88 19.09 -2.17
C LEU A 211 4.96 17.87 -2.19
N GLU A 212 4.03 17.80 -3.15
CA GLU A 212 3.20 16.60 -3.29
C GLU A 212 3.97 15.36 -3.70
N HIS A 213 4.98 15.52 -4.56
CA HIS A 213 5.89 14.42 -4.87
C HIS A 213 6.59 13.92 -3.61
N ILE A 214 7.21 14.82 -2.84
CA ILE A 214 7.97 14.46 -1.63
C ILE A 214 7.05 13.79 -0.61
N GLY A 215 5.90 14.41 -0.31
CA GLY A 215 4.94 13.89 0.65
C GLY A 215 4.42 12.50 0.27
N SER A 216 4.04 12.31 -1.00
CA SER A 216 3.54 11.04 -1.50
C SER A 216 4.60 9.94 -1.52
N MET A 217 5.83 10.25 -1.92
CA MET A 217 6.92 9.27 -1.95
C MET A 217 7.40 8.89 -0.55
N ILE A 218 7.46 9.84 0.40
CA ILE A 218 7.76 9.49 1.80
C ILE A 218 6.60 8.68 2.37
N GLY A 219 5.35 9.04 2.07
CA GLY A 219 4.16 8.29 2.45
C GLY A 219 4.16 6.83 1.94
N SER A 220 4.59 6.60 0.69
CA SER A 220 4.76 5.24 0.17
C SER A 220 5.85 4.47 0.91
N GLY A 221 6.94 5.14 1.30
CA GLY A 221 8.00 4.56 2.13
C GLY A 221 7.52 4.17 3.52
N ILE A 222 6.76 5.05 4.17
CA ILE A 222 6.09 4.77 5.46
C ILE A 222 5.26 3.50 5.35
N GLY A 223 4.39 3.41 4.32
CA GLY A 223 3.54 2.24 4.11
C GLY A 223 4.35 0.94 3.94
N ALA A 224 5.45 0.99 3.17
CA ALA A 224 6.33 -0.17 2.98
C ALA A 224 7.00 -0.62 4.30
N TYR A 225 7.55 0.32 5.07
CA TYR A 225 8.17 0.03 6.36
C TYR A 225 7.17 -0.47 7.39
N THR A 226 6.00 0.16 7.48
CA THR A 226 4.90 -0.30 8.33
C THR A 226 4.51 -1.73 7.98
N ALA A 227 4.27 -2.05 6.71
CA ALA A 227 3.91 -3.41 6.30
C ALA A 227 5.02 -4.42 6.65
N PHE A 228 6.27 -4.12 6.31
CA PHE A 228 7.37 -5.04 6.57
C PHE A 228 7.57 -5.30 8.08
N LEU A 229 7.54 -4.27 8.91
CA LEU A 229 7.69 -4.41 10.36
C LEU A 229 6.47 -5.08 11.00
N ALA A 230 5.26 -4.74 10.56
CA ALA A 230 4.02 -5.30 11.06
C ALA A 230 3.86 -6.79 10.74
N PHE A 231 4.19 -7.21 9.51
CA PHE A 231 3.99 -8.59 9.06
C PHE A 231 5.24 -9.45 9.23
N GLY A 232 6.42 -8.91 8.93
CA GLY A 232 7.69 -9.60 9.08
C GLY A 232 8.22 -9.60 10.52
N GLY A 233 8.02 -8.51 11.27
CA GLY A 233 8.46 -8.41 12.67
C GLY A 233 7.60 -9.22 13.65
N ARG A 234 6.33 -9.48 13.29
CA ARG A 234 5.39 -10.24 14.14
C ARG A 234 5.85 -11.67 14.44
N THR A 235 6.60 -12.30 13.54
CA THR A 235 7.14 -13.65 13.74
C THR A 235 8.31 -13.68 14.73
N VAL A 236 9.08 -12.58 14.80
CA VAL A 236 10.25 -12.46 15.70
C VAL A 236 9.84 -11.98 17.10
N LEU A 237 8.72 -11.27 17.21
CA LEU A 237 8.29 -10.58 18.44
C LEU A 237 6.88 -11.03 18.88
N ALA A 238 6.53 -12.27 18.59
CA ALA A 238 5.22 -12.84 18.92
C ALA A 238 4.89 -12.67 20.42
N ASP A 239 5.91 -12.75 21.28
CA ASP A 239 5.79 -12.69 22.75
C ASP A 239 5.51 -11.28 23.30
N TRP A 240 5.59 -10.24 22.47
CA TRP A 240 5.50 -8.84 22.94
C TRP A 240 4.06 -8.33 23.04
N GLY A 241 3.07 -9.20 22.82
CA GLY A 241 1.65 -8.93 23.01
C GLY A 241 1.20 -7.63 22.32
N GLN A 242 0.63 -6.71 23.10
CA GLN A 242 0.02 -5.50 22.57
C GLN A 242 1.03 -4.46 22.04
N LEU A 243 2.32 -4.58 22.39
CA LEU A 243 3.37 -3.72 21.86
C LEU A 243 3.59 -3.92 20.35
N GLN A 244 3.07 -4.99 19.75
CA GLN A 244 3.08 -5.19 18.29
C GLN A 244 2.43 -4.03 17.53
N VAL A 245 1.47 -3.32 18.13
CA VAL A 245 0.82 -2.13 17.54
C VAL A 245 1.83 -1.00 17.28
N LEU A 246 2.93 -0.91 18.06
CA LEU A 246 3.98 0.08 17.83
C LEU A 246 4.62 -0.06 16.45
N PHE A 247 4.78 -1.28 15.93
CA PHE A 247 5.37 -1.50 14.61
C PHE A 247 4.46 -1.01 13.47
N TRP A 248 3.17 -0.86 13.73
CA TRP A 248 2.22 -0.27 12.79
C TRP A 248 2.29 1.26 12.80
N ILE A 249 2.45 1.85 13.99
CA ILE A 249 2.32 3.30 14.20
C ILE A 249 3.66 4.03 14.07
N ALA A 250 4.76 3.44 14.57
CA ALA A 250 6.05 4.10 14.69
C ALA A 250 6.61 4.59 13.34
N PRO A 251 6.59 3.81 12.23
CA PRO A 251 7.05 4.33 10.95
C PRO A 251 6.19 5.49 10.45
N GLY A 252 4.88 5.47 10.75
CA GLY A 252 3.95 6.56 10.46
C GLY A 252 4.31 7.84 11.17
N VAL A 253 4.50 7.79 12.49
CA VAL A 253 4.85 8.97 13.30
C VAL A 253 6.20 9.54 12.88
N ILE A 254 7.24 8.70 12.82
CA ILE A 254 8.61 9.11 12.48
C ILE A 254 8.67 9.64 11.05
N GLY A 255 8.09 8.91 10.10
CA GLY A 255 8.10 9.28 8.70
C GLY A 255 7.29 10.53 8.40
N SER A 256 6.13 10.73 9.04
CA SER A 256 5.34 11.96 8.86
C SER A 256 6.05 13.19 9.43
N ALA A 257 6.74 13.05 10.58
CA ALA A 257 7.59 14.13 11.10
C ALA A 257 8.74 14.47 10.13
N ALA A 258 9.45 13.46 9.63
CA ALA A 258 10.50 13.63 8.62
C ALA A 258 9.97 14.26 7.32
N SER A 259 8.78 13.85 6.87
CA SER A 259 8.09 14.41 5.71
C SER A 259 7.79 15.89 5.89
N ALA A 260 7.22 16.28 7.04
CA ALA A 260 6.93 17.68 7.35
C ALA A 260 8.22 18.55 7.33
N LEU A 261 9.30 18.05 7.91
CA LEU A 261 10.61 18.72 7.89
C LEU A 261 11.18 18.85 6.48
N MET A 262 11.12 17.78 5.68
CA MET A 262 11.56 17.78 4.29
C MET A 262 10.75 18.75 3.44
N CYS A 263 9.42 18.73 3.54
CA CYS A 263 8.53 19.64 2.83
C CYS A 263 8.82 21.10 3.22
N LYS A 264 9.03 21.41 4.52
CA LYS A 264 9.40 22.75 4.98
C LYS A 264 10.73 23.22 4.39
N LYS A 265 11.74 22.35 4.35
CA LYS A 265 13.06 22.64 3.75
C LYS A 265 12.94 22.90 2.24
N TYR A 266 12.27 22.01 1.51
CA TYR A 266 12.20 22.11 0.05
C TYR A 266 11.22 23.17 -0.46
N LYS A 267 10.21 23.54 0.33
CA LYS A 267 9.36 24.70 0.06
C LYS A 267 10.18 25.98 -0.09
N ARG A 268 11.19 26.17 0.78
CA ARG A 268 12.11 27.31 0.75
C ARG A 268 13.10 27.23 -0.42
N ILE A 269 13.72 26.07 -0.61
CA ILE A 269 14.73 25.86 -1.66
C ILE A 269 14.16 26.07 -3.07
N PHE A 270 12.95 25.58 -3.32
CA PHE A 270 12.33 25.66 -4.64
C PHE A 270 11.45 26.89 -4.85
N THR A 271 11.37 27.76 -3.84
CA THR A 271 10.58 29.00 -3.85
C THR A 271 9.15 28.71 -4.30
N VAL A 272 8.43 27.89 -3.52
CA VAL A 272 7.00 27.66 -3.73
C VAL A 272 6.26 28.90 -3.21
N ILE A 273 6.14 29.91 -4.07
CA ILE A 273 5.50 31.20 -3.79
C ILE A 273 4.04 31.15 -4.25
N ASP A 274 3.16 31.84 -3.55
CA ASP A 274 1.85 32.23 -4.09
C ASP A 274 2.08 33.03 -5.38
N GLU A 275 1.32 32.75 -6.45
CA GLU A 275 1.35 33.62 -7.62
C GLU A 275 0.93 35.02 -7.16
N ALA A 276 1.88 35.96 -7.12
CA ALA A 276 1.53 37.37 -7.00
C ALA A 276 0.63 37.70 -8.20
N PRO A 277 -0.47 38.46 -8.02
CA PRO A 277 -1.22 38.95 -9.16
C PRO A 277 -0.24 39.71 -10.05
N LEU A 278 -0.17 39.32 -11.32
CA LEU A 278 0.54 40.06 -12.35
C LEU A 278 -0.05 41.47 -12.39
N TYR A 279 0.50 42.40 -11.60
CA TYR A 279 0.32 43.81 -11.85
C TYR A 279 1.04 44.10 -13.15
N VAL A 280 0.23 44.11 -14.21
CA VAL A 280 0.56 44.68 -15.50
C VAL A 280 1.01 46.11 -15.25
N LYS A 281 2.33 46.33 -15.17
CA LYS A 281 2.90 47.66 -15.33
C LYS A 281 2.78 47.99 -16.82
N LYS A 282 1.59 48.48 -17.23
CA LYS A 282 1.45 49.27 -18.46
C LYS A 282 2.35 50.49 -18.24
N MET A 283 3.52 50.49 -18.88
CA MET A 283 4.26 51.72 -19.11
C MET A 283 3.53 52.43 -20.25
N THR A 284 2.69 53.40 -19.88
CA THR A 284 2.49 54.62 -20.66
C THR A 284 3.59 55.60 -20.28
#